data_AF-A0AAQ3KIT0-F1
#
_entry.id   AF-A0AAQ3KIT0-F1
#
_cell.length_a   1.000
_cell.length_b   1.000
_cell.length_c   1.000
_cell.angle_alpha   90.00
_cell.angle_beta   90.00
_cell.angle_gamma   90.00
#
_symmetry.space_group_name_H-M   'P 1'
#
loop_
_entity.id
_entity.type
_entity.pdbx_description
1 polymer ?
#
loop_
_entity_poly.entity_id
_entity_poly.type
_entity_poly.pdbx_seq_one_letter_code
_entity_poly.pdbx_strand_id
1 'polypeptide(L)' 'MQVSVAYNHFRCGLVQRMPRCRWGFFHVVNNDYTNWIMYSIGGSQHPTIISYNN' A
#
# COMPACT_ATOMS: atom_id res chain seq x y z
N MET A 1 -3.65 2.11 15.19
CA MET A 1 -4.44 2.21 13.93
C MET A 1 -4.45 0.86 13.24
N GLN A 2 -5.60 0.45 12.70
CA GLN A 2 -5.76 -0.77 11.91
C GLN A 2 -6.48 -0.41 10.61
N VAL A 3 -5.95 -0.80 9.46
CA VAL A 3 -6.49 -0.43 8.14
C VAL A 3 -6.43 -1.64 7.20
N SER A 4 -7.49 -1.83 6.42
CA SER A 4 -7.51 -2.76 5.29
C SER A 4 -7.60 -1.96 3.98
N VAL A 5 -6.67 -2.22 3.06
CA VAL A 5 -6.66 -1.65 1.70
C VAL A 5 -6.89 -2.81 0.76
N ALA A 6 -8.08 -2.89 0.15
CA ALA A 6 -8.44 -4.02 -0.69
C ALA A 6 -9.24 -3.64 -1.93
N TYR A 7 -9.03 -4.38 -3.02
CA TYR A 7 -9.75 -4.24 -4.30
C TYR A 7 -9.72 -2.83 -4.89
N ASN A 8 -8.63 -2.08 -4.66
CA ASN A 8 -8.41 -0.76 -5.27
C ASN A 8 -7.62 -0.90 -6.57
N HIS A 9 -7.79 0.06 -7.48
CA HIS A 9 -6.99 0.17 -8.69
C HIS A 9 -6.11 1.42 -8.62
N PHE A 10 -4.82 1.22 -8.40
CA PHE A 10 -3.79 2.24 -8.43
C PHE A 10 -3.14 2.30 -9.82
N ARG A 11 -3.57 3.27 -10.64
CA ARG A 11 -3.19 3.40 -12.06
C ARG A 11 -1.88 4.16 -12.28
N CYS A 12 -1.53 4.26 -13.57
CA CYS A 12 -0.42 5.04 -14.08
C CYS A 12 -0.46 6.51 -13.63
N GLY A 13 0.74 7.11 -13.51
CA GLY A 13 0.91 8.49 -13.06
C GLY A 13 0.99 8.65 -11.54
N LEU A 14 0.74 7.58 -10.78
CA LEU A 14 0.97 7.58 -9.34
C LEU A 14 2.46 7.44 -9.04
N VAL A 15 3.02 8.45 -8.38
CA VAL A 15 4.45 8.46 -8.07
C VAL A 15 4.77 7.48 -6.95
N GLN A 16 4.00 7.54 -5.84
CA GLN A 16 4.25 6.75 -4.64
C GLN A 16 3.10 6.77 -3.62
N ARG A 17 3.27 6.04 -2.49
CA ARG A 17 2.42 6.10 -1.28
C ARG A 17 1.05 5.44 -1.41
N MET A 18 1.05 4.24 -1.96
CA MET A 18 -0.15 3.43 -2.13
C MET A 18 0.01 2.11 -1.34
N PRO A 19 -0.14 2.08 -0.01
CA PRO A 19 -0.14 3.19 0.94
C PRO A 19 1.27 3.53 1.49
N ARG A 20 1.39 4.66 2.21
CA ARG A 20 2.53 4.94 3.11
C ARG A 20 2.10 4.88 4.57
N CYS A 21 2.60 3.89 5.30
CA CYS A 21 2.15 3.56 6.66
C CYS A 21 3.08 4.12 7.74
N ARG A 22 2.52 4.52 8.89
CA ARG A 22 3.26 4.87 10.11
C ARG A 22 2.51 4.35 11.33
N TRP A 23 3.19 3.55 12.15
CA TRP A 23 2.63 2.84 13.32
C TRP A 23 1.37 2.00 13.02
N GLY A 24 1.13 0.96 13.81
CA GLY A 24 -0.10 0.15 13.68
C GLY A 24 -0.05 -0.86 12.52
N PHE A 25 -1.22 -1.38 12.16
CA PHE A 25 -1.36 -2.57 11.32
C PHE A 25 -2.12 -2.27 10.02
N PHE A 26 -1.58 -2.75 8.91
CA PHE A 26 -2.12 -2.55 7.57
C PHE A 26 -2.21 -3.88 6.83
N HIS A 27 -3.41 -4.23 6.41
CA HIS A 27 -3.67 -5.37 5.54
C HIS A 27 -3.93 -4.86 4.12
N VAL A 28 -2.97 -5.05 3.23
CA VAL A 28 -3.05 -4.63 1.82
C VAL A 28 -3.27 -5.89 0.99
N VAL A 29 -4.46 -6.08 0.43
CA VAL A 29 -4.85 -7.34 -0.21
C VAL A 29 -5.65 -7.15 -1.49
N ASN A 30 -5.35 -7.88 -2.57
CA ASN A 30 -6.15 -7.86 -3.81
C ASN A 30 -6.30 -6.47 -4.44
N ASN A 31 -5.30 -5.60 -4.33
CA ASN A 31 -5.28 -4.34 -5.08
C ASN A 31 -4.61 -4.54 -6.45
N ASP A 32 -4.96 -3.74 -7.45
CA ASP A 32 -4.28 -3.69 -8.75
C ASP A 32 -3.35 -2.49 -8.74
N TYR A 33 -2.04 -2.74 -8.82
CA TYR A 33 -1.03 -1.71 -8.96
C TYR A 33 -0.45 -1.70 -10.37
N THR A 34 -0.71 -0.64 -11.13
CA THR A 34 -0.20 -0.46 -12.48
C THR A 34 0.74 0.74 -12.56
N ASN A 35 2.01 0.50 -12.88
CA ASN A 35 3.03 1.51 -13.23
C ASN A 35 3.20 2.66 -12.21
N TRP A 36 3.70 2.34 -11.01
CA TRP A 36 4.19 3.35 -10.06
C TRP A 36 5.61 3.82 -10.43
N ILE A 37 5.91 5.09 -10.20
CA ILE A 37 7.19 5.70 -10.63
C ILE A 37 8.31 5.46 -9.61
N MET A 38 8.00 5.46 -8.31
CA MET A 38 9.01 5.33 -7.24
C MET A 38 8.77 4.11 -6.34
N TYR A 39 7.64 4.05 -5.62
CA TYR A 39 7.29 2.88 -4.81
C TYR A 39 5.76 2.74 -4.64
N SER A 40 5.24 1.52 -4.62
CA SER A 40 3.82 1.28 -4.31
C SER A 40 3.57 1.43 -2.81
N ILE A 41 3.96 0.43 -2.02
CA ILE A 41 3.75 0.36 -0.58
C ILE A 41 5.01 0.80 0.15
N GLY A 42 4.88 1.68 1.16
CA GLY A 42 6.00 2.14 1.97
C GLY A 42 5.66 2.30 3.43
N GLY A 43 6.67 2.34 4.30
CA GLY A 43 6.49 2.45 5.74
C GLY A 43 7.60 3.24 6.42
N SER A 44 7.28 3.91 7.52
CA SER A 44 8.26 4.49 8.44
C SER A 44 7.70 4.41 9.85
N GLN A 45 8.54 4.43 10.89
CA GLN A 45 8.08 4.28 12.28
C GLN A 45 7.35 2.95 12.53
N HIS A 46 8.04 1.85 12.21
CA HIS A 46 7.67 0.47 12.53
C HIS A 46 6.16 0.11 12.37
N PRO A 47 5.57 0.27 11.16
CA PRO A 47 4.24 -0.28 10.89
C PRO A 47 4.34 -1.79 10.63
N THR A 48 3.27 -2.52 10.94
CA THR A 48 3.08 -3.89 10.47
C THR A 48 2.28 -3.85 9.18
N ILE A 49 2.84 -4.33 8.08
CA ILE A 49 2.18 -4.36 6.77
C ILE A 49 2.14 -5.80 6.30
N ILE A 50 0.94 -6.33 6.07
CA ILE A 50 0.73 -7.62 5.41
C ILE A 50 0.24 -7.30 3.99
N SER A 51 1.04 -7.68 2.99
CA SER A 51 0.72 -7.53 1.58
C SER A 51 0.44 -8.91 0.99
N TYR A 52 -0.76 -9.13 0.43
CA TYR A 52 -1.16 -10.42 -0.13
C TYR A 52 -1.91 -10.26 -1.46
N ASN A 53 -1.48 -10.98 -2.50
CA ASN A 53 -2.13 -11.04 -3.82
C ASN A 53 -2.55 -9.66 -4.38
N ASN A 54 -1.62 -8.71 -4.40
CA ASN A 54 -1.80 -7.37 -4.97
C ASN A 54 -1.10 -7.23 -6.34
#